data_AF-D1FQA1-F1
#
_entry.id   AF-D1FQA1-F1
#
_cell.length_a   1.000
_cell.length_b   1.000
_cell.length_c   1.000
_cell.angle_alpha   90.00
_cell.angle_beta   90.00
_cell.angle_gamma   90.00
#
_symmetry.space_group_name_H-M   'P 1'
#
loop_
_entity.id
_entity.type
_entity.pdbx_description
1 polymer ?
#
loop_
_entity_poly.entity_id
_entity_poly.type
_entity_poly.pdbx_seq_one_letter_code
_entity_poly.pdbx_strand_id
1 'polypeptide(L)'
;SDRPLYLHFRYSRLPTVLTYRVPVTGDGTYVLILKFSDTDNDRENYHVFNVTVNGLPVLDNVDVYRTNRHGLYDAVIKFRICDGYLVLDDLTEVGDTLELRFLPVIKVATIDAILLLKGYSGETITLSSSPSVVSPIKFDRDLCLKTPTTSVPVTTSAATTTTTTTTPAAPAQPGFWQKLLDSIVSVQYSNHTYINMMNNFGAKTFDSNE
;
A
#
# COMPACT_ATOMS: atom_id res chain seq x y z
N SER A 1 10.36 -10.08 14.27
CA SER A 1 9.71 -9.29 15.34
C SER A 1 9.49 -7.92 14.75
N ASP A 2 8.25 -7.67 14.38
CA ASP A 2 7.90 -6.59 13.42
C ASP A 2 7.44 -5.34 14.17
N ARG A 3 7.60 -5.39 15.50
CA ARG A 3 7.32 -4.33 16.46
C ARG A 3 7.85 -2.95 16.01
N PRO A 4 9.03 -2.80 15.38
CA PRO A 4 9.51 -1.49 14.92
C PRO A 4 8.57 -0.75 13.96
N LEU A 5 7.70 -1.47 13.23
CA LEU A 5 6.76 -0.87 12.27
C LEU A 5 5.56 -0.22 12.95
N TYR A 6 5.05 -0.85 13.99
CA TYR A 6 3.87 -0.40 14.73
C TYR A 6 4.19 0.65 15.80
N LEU A 7 5.45 1.12 15.88
CA LEU A 7 5.84 2.11 16.88
C LEU A 7 5.54 3.56 16.45
N HIS A 8 5.31 3.81 15.14
CA HIS A 8 5.08 5.17 14.63
C HIS A 8 4.17 5.15 13.39
N PHE A 9 2.87 5.37 13.58
CA PHE A 9 1.89 5.55 12.51
C PHE A 9 1.76 7.01 12.06
N ARG A 10 1.34 7.24 10.82
CA ARG A 10 0.76 8.51 10.39
C ARG A 10 -0.74 8.45 10.55
N TYR A 11 -1.33 9.61 10.81
CA TYR A 11 -2.77 9.71 10.90
C TYR A 11 -3.31 10.99 10.28
N SER A 12 -4.57 10.94 9.88
CA SER A 12 -5.37 12.11 9.54
C SER A 12 -6.63 12.13 10.40
N ARG A 13 -7.12 13.33 10.72
CA ARG A 13 -8.38 13.50 11.44
C ARG A 13 -9.44 14.04 10.48
N LEU A 14 -10.71 13.69 10.70
CA LEU A 14 -11.82 14.28 9.97
C LEU A 14 -11.73 15.83 9.96
N PRO A 15 -12.00 16.49 8.81
CA PRO A 15 -12.35 15.93 7.51
C PRO A 15 -11.13 15.70 6.59
N THR A 16 -9.90 15.81 7.10
CA THR A 16 -8.67 15.72 6.32
C THR A 16 -8.41 14.29 5.85
N VAL A 17 -7.98 14.15 4.61
CA VAL A 17 -7.58 12.89 3.99
C VAL A 17 -6.06 12.78 3.98
N LEU A 18 -5.53 11.63 4.37
CA LEU A 18 -4.11 11.32 4.22
C LEU A 18 -3.88 10.70 2.83
N THR A 19 -2.95 11.27 2.07
CA THR A 19 -2.65 10.83 0.69
C THR A 19 -1.18 10.47 0.53
N TYR A 20 -0.89 9.36 -0.14
CA TYR A 20 0.45 8.95 -0.56
C TYR A 20 0.50 8.76 -2.07
N ARG A 21 1.65 9.08 -2.66
CA ARG A 21 1.97 8.76 -4.06
C ARG A 21 3.09 7.73 -4.07
N VAL A 22 2.78 6.51 -4.52
CA VAL A 22 3.71 5.38 -4.53
C VAL A 22 4.15 5.12 -5.96
N PRO A 23 5.45 5.20 -6.29
CA PRO A 23 5.93 4.93 -7.63
C PRO A 23 5.57 3.51 -8.09
N VAL A 24 5.23 3.37 -9.36
CA VAL A 24 5.03 2.08 -10.04
C VAL A 24 5.97 1.96 -11.23
N THR A 25 6.45 0.76 -11.48
CA THR A 25 7.37 0.45 -12.58
C THR A 25 6.63 -0.19 -13.74
N GLY A 26 5.75 0.57 -14.40
CA GLY A 26 5.02 0.15 -15.60
C GLY A 26 4.09 -1.06 -15.41
N ASP A 27 3.80 -1.76 -16.50
CA ASP A 27 2.87 -2.89 -16.48
C ASP A 27 3.40 -4.09 -15.67
N GLY A 28 2.49 -4.78 -14.98
CA GLY A 28 2.83 -5.97 -14.20
C GLY A 28 1.79 -6.37 -13.15
N THR A 29 2.14 -7.38 -12.36
CA THR A 29 1.32 -7.84 -11.24
C THR A 29 1.88 -7.29 -9.93
N TYR A 30 0.99 -6.70 -9.13
CA TYR A 30 1.35 -5.98 -7.93
C TYR A 30 0.65 -6.54 -6.71
N VAL A 31 1.36 -6.50 -5.58
CA VAL A 31 0.82 -6.75 -4.24
C VAL A 31 1.09 -5.52 -3.40
N LEU A 32 0.02 -4.87 -2.95
CA LEU A 32 0.06 -3.78 -1.97
C LEU A 32 -0.27 -4.34 -0.60
N ILE A 33 0.64 -4.14 0.36
CA ILE A 33 0.48 -4.51 1.75
C ILE A 33 0.39 -3.22 2.56
N LEU A 34 -0.70 -3.06 3.29
CA LEU A 34 -0.93 -1.94 4.19
C LEU A 34 -0.90 -2.46 5.63
N LYS A 35 -0.07 -1.84 6.46
CA LYS A 35 0.07 -2.19 7.88
C LYS A 35 -0.58 -1.13 8.73
N PHE A 36 -1.50 -1.55 9.58
CA PHE A 36 -2.28 -0.69 10.46
C PHE A 36 -2.09 -1.09 11.91
N SER A 37 -2.05 -0.08 12.76
CA SER A 37 -2.19 -0.21 14.20
C SER A 37 -3.15 0.83 14.74
N ASP A 38 -3.85 0.40 15.79
CA ASP A 38 -4.65 1.24 16.67
C ASP A 38 -4.37 0.79 18.10
N THR A 39 -3.20 1.20 18.62
CA THR A 39 -2.77 0.89 19.99
C THR A 39 -3.27 1.89 21.01
N ASP A 40 -3.79 3.02 20.55
CA ASP A 40 -4.20 4.13 21.41
C ASP A 40 -5.61 3.93 21.97
N ASN A 41 -6.34 2.91 21.48
CA ASN A 41 -7.72 2.67 21.84
C ASN A 41 -8.03 1.18 21.98
N ASP A 42 -8.95 0.88 22.89
CA ASP A 42 -9.36 -0.46 23.28
C ASP A 42 -10.84 -0.73 22.99
N ARG A 43 -11.42 -0.03 22.01
CA ARG A 43 -12.85 -0.13 21.69
C ARG A 43 -13.16 -0.02 20.20
N GLU A 44 -14.16 -0.78 19.78
CA GLU A 44 -14.71 -0.78 18.43
C GLU A 44 -15.38 0.59 18.09
N ASN A 45 -15.48 0.89 16.80
CA ASN A 45 -16.08 2.09 16.21
C ASN A 45 -15.47 3.42 16.68
N TYR A 46 -14.22 3.42 17.13
CA TYR A 46 -13.55 4.64 17.57
C TYR A 46 -12.78 5.34 16.45
N HIS A 47 -12.07 4.56 15.65
CA HIS A 47 -11.38 4.98 14.45
C HIS A 47 -11.87 4.10 13.32
N VAL A 48 -12.59 4.73 12.39
CA VAL A 48 -13.14 4.05 11.22
C VAL A 48 -12.72 4.84 9.99
N PHE A 49 -12.21 4.16 8.98
CA PHE A 49 -11.75 4.82 7.76
C PHE A 49 -11.86 3.91 6.54
N ASN A 50 -11.83 4.54 5.37
CA ASN A 50 -11.81 3.87 4.08
C ASN A 50 -10.43 4.03 3.43
N VAL A 51 -10.09 3.14 2.52
CA VAL A 51 -8.87 3.22 1.71
C VAL A 51 -9.23 3.10 0.24
N THR A 52 -8.67 4.01 -0.57
CA THR A 52 -8.82 3.97 -2.03
C THR A 52 -7.46 3.96 -2.72
N VAL A 53 -7.38 3.29 -3.87
CA VAL A 53 -6.24 3.31 -4.81
C VAL A 53 -6.70 3.92 -6.12
N ASN A 54 -6.10 5.04 -6.52
CA ASN A 54 -6.52 5.82 -7.70
C ASN A 54 -8.04 6.10 -7.72
N GLY A 55 -8.63 6.33 -6.55
CA GLY A 55 -10.07 6.57 -6.40
C GLY A 55 -10.94 5.30 -6.36
N LEU A 56 -10.42 4.13 -6.70
CA LEU A 56 -11.13 2.86 -6.52
C LEU A 56 -11.10 2.43 -5.04
N PRO A 57 -12.24 2.06 -4.43
CA PRO A 57 -12.28 1.57 -3.07
C PRO A 57 -11.60 0.21 -2.96
N VAL A 58 -10.69 0.06 -1.98
CA VAL A 58 -10.00 -1.22 -1.71
C VAL A 58 -10.21 -1.73 -0.30
N LEU A 59 -10.54 -0.84 0.64
CA LEU A 59 -11.00 -1.19 1.99
C LEU A 59 -12.10 -0.23 2.41
N ASP A 60 -13.15 -0.74 3.00
CA ASP A 60 -14.30 0.03 3.48
C ASP A 60 -14.55 -0.23 4.96
N ASN A 61 -14.87 0.84 5.70
CA ASN A 61 -15.18 0.85 7.13
C ASN A 61 -14.15 0.07 7.99
N VAL A 62 -12.86 0.31 7.73
CA VAL A 62 -11.75 -0.30 8.46
C VAL A 62 -11.79 0.15 9.91
N ASP A 63 -11.94 -0.81 10.81
CA ASP A 63 -11.81 -0.67 12.26
C ASP A 63 -10.78 -1.69 12.72
N VAL A 64 -9.58 -1.21 13.05
CA VAL A 64 -8.43 -2.07 13.38
C VAL A 64 -8.70 -2.88 14.65
N TYR A 65 -9.29 -2.25 15.67
CA TYR A 65 -9.60 -2.92 16.93
C TYR A 65 -10.66 -4.02 16.76
N ARG A 66 -11.70 -3.75 15.97
CA ARG A 66 -12.72 -4.76 15.62
C ARG A 66 -12.14 -5.92 14.81
N THR A 67 -11.20 -5.63 13.92
CA THR A 67 -10.55 -6.65 13.07
C THR A 67 -9.58 -7.50 13.88
N ASN A 68 -8.84 -6.90 14.81
CA ASN A 68 -7.95 -7.58 15.72
C ASN A 68 -7.89 -6.83 17.06
N ARG A 69 -8.31 -7.50 18.14
CA ARG A 69 -8.34 -6.92 19.50
C ARG A 69 -6.96 -6.53 20.05
N HIS A 70 -5.88 -7.01 19.42
CA HIS A 70 -4.52 -6.57 19.73
C HIS A 70 -4.13 -5.27 19.03
N GLY A 71 -5.03 -4.67 18.25
CA GLY A 71 -4.82 -3.38 17.58
C GLY A 71 -3.84 -3.43 16.42
N LEU A 72 -3.65 -4.60 15.78
CA LEU A 72 -2.75 -4.78 14.62
C LEU A 72 -3.49 -5.42 13.46
N TYR A 73 -3.43 -4.82 12.28
CA TYR A 73 -4.11 -5.33 11.09
C TYR A 73 -3.25 -5.14 9.84
N ASP A 74 -3.09 -6.21 9.06
CA ASP A 74 -2.45 -6.17 7.76
C ASP A 74 -3.51 -6.40 6.67
N ALA A 75 -3.57 -5.50 5.69
CA ALA A 75 -4.39 -5.68 4.49
C ALA A 75 -3.52 -5.97 3.27
N VAL A 76 -3.97 -6.91 2.43
CA VAL A 76 -3.30 -7.29 1.18
C VAL A 76 -4.23 -7.05 0.01
N ILE A 77 -3.80 -6.18 -0.90
CA ILE A 77 -4.52 -5.80 -2.10
C ILE A 77 -3.69 -6.28 -3.29
N LYS A 78 -4.26 -7.16 -4.12
CA LYS A 78 -3.63 -7.63 -5.34
C LYS A 78 -4.26 -6.92 -6.53
N PHE A 79 -3.45 -6.45 -7.46
CA PHE A 79 -3.95 -5.77 -8.66
C PHE A 79 -2.95 -5.91 -9.81
N ARG A 80 -3.34 -5.47 -11.00
CA ARG A 80 -2.43 -5.33 -12.13
C ARG A 80 -2.39 -3.92 -12.68
N ILE A 81 -1.30 -3.64 -13.37
CA ILE A 81 -1.24 -2.53 -14.32
C ILE A 81 -1.10 -3.16 -15.71
N CYS A 82 -2.02 -2.84 -16.61
CA CYS A 82 -2.04 -3.31 -17.99
C CYS A 82 -2.32 -2.11 -18.91
N ASP A 83 -1.41 -1.84 -19.84
CA ASP A 83 -1.53 -0.75 -20.82
C ASP A 83 -1.85 0.62 -20.18
N GLY A 84 -1.25 0.92 -19.02
CA GLY A 84 -1.49 2.17 -18.28
C GLY A 84 -2.81 2.22 -17.48
N TYR A 85 -3.50 1.08 -17.32
CA TYR A 85 -4.68 0.97 -16.47
C TYR A 85 -4.42 0.08 -15.27
N LEU A 86 -4.80 0.56 -14.10
CA LEU A 86 -4.90 -0.25 -12.90
C LEU A 86 -6.18 -1.10 -12.97
N VAL A 87 -6.00 -2.41 -12.82
CA VAL A 87 -7.04 -3.44 -12.86
C VAL A 87 -7.22 -4.02 -11.46
N LEU A 88 -8.37 -3.74 -10.85
CA LEU A 88 -8.87 -4.27 -9.58
C LEU A 88 -10.21 -4.99 -9.87
N ASP A 89 -11.25 -4.76 -9.08
CA ASP A 89 -12.63 -5.11 -9.45
C ASP A 89 -13.15 -4.18 -10.56
N ASP A 90 -12.72 -2.92 -10.53
CA ASP A 90 -12.95 -1.90 -11.55
C ASP A 90 -11.64 -1.51 -12.26
N LEU A 91 -11.75 -0.70 -13.31
CA LEU A 91 -10.63 -0.20 -14.11
C LEU A 91 -10.46 1.31 -13.92
N THR A 92 -9.23 1.79 -13.73
CA THR A 92 -8.91 3.22 -13.78
C THR A 92 -7.54 3.46 -14.40
N GLU A 93 -7.34 4.63 -15.02
CA GLU A 93 -6.02 5.04 -15.50
C GLU A 93 -5.02 5.17 -14.35
N VAL A 94 -3.76 4.85 -14.64
CA VAL A 94 -2.64 5.00 -13.71
C VAL A 94 -1.42 5.52 -14.47
N GLY A 95 -0.77 6.55 -13.91
CA GLY A 95 0.51 7.06 -14.40
C GLY A 95 1.68 6.36 -13.73
N ASP A 96 2.77 7.10 -13.52
CA ASP A 96 3.99 6.57 -12.86
C ASP A 96 3.85 6.40 -11.34
N THR A 97 2.71 6.81 -10.76
CA THR A 97 2.44 6.69 -9.32
C THR A 97 1.02 6.25 -9.04
N LEU A 98 0.85 5.41 -8.02
CA LEU A 98 -0.44 5.13 -7.39
C LEU A 98 -0.76 6.19 -6.35
N GLU A 99 -1.97 6.72 -6.39
CA GLU A 99 -2.51 7.56 -5.35
C GLU A 99 -3.26 6.70 -4.33
N LEU A 100 -2.70 6.58 -3.14
CA LEU A 100 -3.36 5.95 -1.99
C LEU A 100 -3.99 7.03 -1.14
N ARG A 101 -5.28 6.88 -0.81
CA ARG A 101 -5.98 7.81 0.09
C ARG A 101 -6.58 7.05 1.25
N PHE A 102 -6.40 7.58 2.45
CA PHE A 102 -6.99 7.09 3.69
C PHE A 102 -7.99 8.13 4.15
N LEU A 103 -9.27 7.76 4.13
CA LEU A 103 -10.39 8.67 4.34
C LEU A 103 -11.01 8.37 5.71
N PRO A 104 -10.78 9.21 6.73
CA PRO A 104 -11.48 9.06 8.01
C PRO A 104 -12.99 9.09 7.78
N VAL A 105 -13.70 8.12 8.36
CA VAL A 105 -15.16 8.07 8.47
C VAL A 105 -15.58 8.42 9.90
N ILE A 106 -14.85 7.89 10.89
CA ILE A 106 -14.98 8.25 12.30
C ILE A 106 -13.61 8.65 12.82
N LYS A 107 -13.49 9.91 13.23
CA LYS A 107 -12.34 10.56 13.88
C LYS A 107 -11.02 10.52 13.12
N VAL A 108 -10.44 9.35 12.89
CA VAL A 108 -9.04 9.17 12.47
C VAL A 108 -8.91 8.03 11.45
N ALA A 109 -8.04 8.24 10.46
CA ALA A 109 -7.45 7.17 9.65
C ALA A 109 -5.97 7.05 9.99
N THR A 110 -5.47 5.83 10.21
CA THR A 110 -4.06 5.55 10.54
C THR A 110 -3.39 4.69 9.46
N ILE A 111 -2.06 4.75 9.36
CA ILE A 111 -1.24 3.86 8.55
C ILE A 111 0.19 3.83 9.12
N ASP A 112 0.74 2.64 9.33
CA ASP A 112 2.12 2.46 9.81
C ASP A 112 3.11 2.34 8.66
N ALA A 113 2.77 1.46 7.71
CA ALA A 113 3.65 1.15 6.59
C ALA A 113 2.87 0.75 5.34
N ILE A 114 3.47 1.09 4.21
CA ILE A 114 3.01 0.75 2.87
C ILE A 114 4.13 -0.04 2.20
N LEU A 115 3.79 -1.23 1.71
CA LEU A 115 4.67 -2.07 0.91
C LEU A 115 4.02 -2.29 -0.44
N LEU A 116 4.69 -1.90 -1.52
CA LEU A 116 4.27 -2.22 -2.87
C LEU A 116 5.31 -3.14 -3.50
N LEU A 117 4.90 -4.35 -3.86
CA LEU A 117 5.75 -5.33 -4.53
C LEU A 117 5.25 -5.54 -5.96
N LYS A 118 6.17 -5.52 -6.92
CA LYS A 118 5.94 -6.02 -8.27
C LYS A 118 6.59 -7.39 -8.40
N GLY A 119 5.88 -8.34 -8.99
CA GLY A 119 6.39 -9.67 -9.28
C GLY A 119 5.73 -10.28 -10.49
N TYR A 120 6.13 -11.50 -10.82
CA TYR A 120 5.59 -12.24 -11.94
C TYR A 120 4.47 -13.18 -11.54
N SER A 121 3.68 -13.51 -12.56
CA SER A 121 2.75 -14.62 -12.57
C SER A 121 3.29 -15.88 -11.85
N GLY A 122 2.79 -16.27 -10.68
CA GLY A 122 3.11 -17.55 -10.04
C GLY A 122 4.28 -17.48 -9.06
N GLU A 123 4.90 -16.31 -8.91
CA GLU A 123 5.76 -16.03 -7.77
C GLU A 123 4.93 -15.92 -6.49
N THR A 124 5.60 -16.13 -5.37
CA THR A 124 4.97 -16.09 -4.06
C THR A 124 5.78 -15.29 -3.07
N ILE A 125 5.09 -14.52 -2.22
CA ILE A 125 5.68 -13.75 -1.14
C ILE A 125 5.31 -14.39 0.19
N THR A 126 6.29 -14.67 1.03
CA THR A 126 6.04 -15.13 2.40
C THR A 126 6.23 -13.97 3.36
N LEU A 127 5.19 -13.66 4.14
CA LEU A 127 5.30 -12.72 5.25
C LEU A 127 5.93 -13.45 6.44
N SER A 128 6.98 -12.86 7.00
CA SER A 128 7.73 -13.38 8.15
C SER A 128 6.89 -13.41 9.43
N SER A 129 5.97 -12.46 9.58
CA SER A 129 4.83 -12.55 10.50
C SER A 129 3.73 -11.58 10.08
N SER A 130 2.51 -12.08 9.91
CA SER A 130 1.33 -11.23 9.74
C SER A 130 0.22 -11.70 10.68
N PRO A 131 -0.38 -10.81 11.48
CA PRO A 131 -1.47 -11.17 12.37
C PRO A 131 -2.77 -11.51 11.61
N SER A 132 -2.89 -11.10 10.34
CA SER A 132 -4.17 -11.13 9.62
C SER A 132 -4.09 -11.73 8.21
N VAL A 133 -2.89 -12.08 7.72
CA VAL A 133 -2.69 -12.56 6.35
C VAL A 133 -2.12 -13.99 6.37
N VAL A 134 -2.76 -14.88 5.61
CA VAL A 134 -2.26 -16.23 5.35
C VAL A 134 -1.15 -16.16 4.28
N SER A 135 0.05 -16.62 4.63
CA SER A 135 1.18 -16.77 3.71
C SER A 135 1.25 -18.19 3.13
N PRO A 136 1.79 -18.38 1.90
CA PRO A 136 2.38 -17.36 1.03
C PRO A 136 1.33 -16.66 0.13
N ILE A 137 1.54 -15.37 -0.11
CA ILE A 137 0.75 -14.54 -1.02
C ILE A 137 1.23 -14.82 -2.44
N LYS A 138 0.36 -15.39 -3.28
CA LYS A 138 0.67 -15.60 -4.71
C LYS A 138 0.39 -14.33 -5.52
N PHE A 139 1.25 -14.04 -6.50
CA PHE A 139 0.92 -13.13 -7.59
C PHE A 139 0.02 -13.87 -8.58
N ASP A 140 -1.28 -13.54 -8.63
CA ASP A 140 -2.27 -14.30 -9.39
C ASP A 140 -2.30 -13.91 -10.90
N ARG A 141 -2.64 -14.87 -11.77
CA ARG A 141 -2.31 -14.86 -13.21
C ARG A 141 -3.39 -14.31 -14.16
N ASP A 142 -4.50 -13.76 -13.67
CA ASP A 142 -5.70 -13.66 -14.53
C ASP A 142 -6.42 -12.30 -14.69
N LEU A 143 -5.76 -11.13 -14.60
CA LEU A 143 -6.47 -9.84 -14.77
C LEU A 143 -5.78 -8.83 -15.69
N CYS A 144 -5.60 -9.18 -16.96
CA CYS A 144 -5.61 -8.19 -18.04
C CYS A 144 -6.65 -8.68 -19.07
N LEU A 145 -7.90 -8.18 -18.98
CA LEU A 145 -8.89 -8.45 -20.02
C LEU A 145 -8.44 -7.71 -21.29
N LYS A 146 -8.47 -8.40 -22.44
CA LYS A 146 -8.22 -7.76 -23.74
C LYS A 146 -9.34 -6.73 -24.03
N THR A 147 -9.00 -5.46 -23.84
CA THR A 147 -9.53 -4.21 -24.43
C THR A 147 -11.04 -4.12 -24.77
N PRO A 148 -11.78 -3.10 -24.27
CA PRO A 148 -12.87 -2.50 -25.03
C PRO A 148 -12.26 -1.64 -26.15
N THR A 149 -12.47 -2.03 -27.40
CA THR A 149 -12.14 -1.23 -28.58
C THR A 149 -13.06 -0.02 -28.65
N THR A 150 -12.65 1.18 -28.20
CA THR A 150 -13.09 2.45 -28.82
C THR A 150 -12.18 3.62 -28.42
N SER A 151 -11.59 4.27 -29.43
CA SER A 151 -10.84 5.52 -29.33
C SER A 151 -11.73 6.69 -28.88
N VAL A 152 -11.36 7.40 -27.81
CA VAL A 152 -11.96 8.69 -27.41
C VAL A 152 -10.81 9.65 -27.02
N PRO A 153 -10.85 10.94 -27.41
CA PRO A 153 -9.70 11.81 -27.37
C PRO A 153 -9.38 12.35 -25.97
N VAL A 154 -8.08 12.47 -25.72
CA VAL A 154 -7.47 13.12 -24.55
C VAL A 154 -7.99 14.55 -24.41
N THR A 155 -8.59 14.87 -23.27
CA THR A 155 -8.80 16.26 -22.85
C THR A 155 -7.99 16.50 -21.58
N THR A 156 -6.94 17.30 -21.72
CA THR A 156 -6.03 17.71 -20.67
C THR A 156 -6.74 18.66 -19.70
N SER A 157 -6.85 18.28 -18.43
CA SER A 157 -7.30 19.18 -17.36
C SER A 157 -6.15 19.44 -16.39
N ALA A 158 -5.81 20.71 -16.21
CA ALA A 158 -4.75 21.15 -15.32
C ALA A 158 -5.23 21.12 -13.86
N ALA A 159 -4.54 20.39 -12.99
CA ALA A 159 -4.78 20.37 -11.56
C ALA A 159 -3.83 21.33 -10.82
N THR A 160 -4.40 22.36 -10.19
CA THR A 160 -3.69 23.22 -9.24
C THR A 160 -3.47 22.45 -7.93
N THR A 161 -2.22 22.16 -7.59
CA THR A 161 -1.84 21.46 -6.35
C THR A 161 -1.26 22.44 -5.35
N THR A 162 -1.84 22.51 -4.15
CA THR A 162 -1.21 23.10 -2.97
C THR A 162 -0.48 22.00 -2.21
N THR A 163 0.84 22.04 -2.22
CA THR A 163 1.73 21.06 -1.61
C THR A 163 2.03 21.44 -0.16
N THR A 164 1.79 20.55 0.79
CA THR A 164 2.45 20.56 2.10
C THR A 164 3.38 19.36 2.19
N THR A 165 4.62 19.54 1.73
CA THR A 165 5.72 18.60 1.94
C THR A 165 6.25 18.75 3.36
N THR A 166 5.86 17.87 4.27
CA THR A 166 6.64 17.61 5.48
C THR A 166 7.58 16.44 5.19
N THR A 167 8.84 16.75 4.91
CA THR A 167 9.94 15.78 4.80
C THR A 167 10.13 15.07 6.14
N PRO A 168 9.92 13.74 6.25
CA PRO A 168 10.29 13.01 7.45
C PRO A 168 11.81 12.82 7.49
N ALA A 169 12.40 12.94 8.68
CA ALA A 169 13.82 12.68 8.90
C ALA A 169 14.13 11.20 8.59
N ALA A 170 15.09 10.96 7.69
CA ALA A 170 15.59 9.63 7.38
C ALA A 170 16.15 8.94 8.64
N PRO A 171 15.96 7.62 8.81
CA PRO A 171 16.44 6.92 9.99
C PRO A 171 17.98 6.83 9.95
N ALA A 172 18.62 7.24 11.05
CA ALA A 172 20.06 7.44 11.17
C ALA A 172 20.93 6.16 11.26
N GLN A 173 20.40 4.98 10.96
CA GLN A 173 21.11 3.70 11.15
C GLN A 173 21.34 2.96 9.81
N PRO A 174 22.61 2.65 9.45
CA PRO A 174 22.93 1.83 8.27
C PRO A 174 22.17 0.50 8.29
N GLY A 175 21.62 0.11 7.15
CA GLY A 175 20.90 -1.15 7.00
C GLY A 175 19.53 -1.21 7.69
N PHE A 176 19.00 -0.09 8.24
CA PHE A 176 17.64 -0.03 8.80
C PHE A 176 16.61 -0.59 7.82
N TRP A 177 16.63 -0.10 6.58
CA TRP A 177 15.68 -0.49 5.55
C TRP A 177 15.77 -1.98 5.19
N GLN A 178 16.97 -2.55 5.08
CA GLN A 178 17.14 -3.97 4.79
C GLN A 178 16.62 -4.85 5.93
N LYS A 179 16.99 -4.52 7.18
CA LYS A 179 16.47 -5.24 8.36
C LYS A 179 14.96 -5.12 8.48
N LEU A 180 14.40 -3.97 8.10
CA LEU A 180 12.97 -3.75 8.06
C LEU A 180 12.30 -4.62 7.00
N LEU A 181 12.86 -4.66 5.78
CA LEU A 181 12.39 -5.52 4.71
C LEU A 181 12.40 -7.00 5.15
N ASP A 182 13.53 -7.48 5.66
CA ASP A 182 13.70 -8.85 6.14
C ASP A 182 12.76 -9.18 7.32
N SER A 183 12.37 -8.17 8.11
CA SER A 183 11.41 -8.34 9.18
C SER A 183 9.96 -8.45 8.69
N ILE A 184 9.62 -7.94 7.51
CA ILE A 184 8.24 -7.95 6.98
C ILE A 184 8.03 -9.10 6.01
N VAL A 185 9.05 -9.38 5.21
CA VAL A 185 8.96 -10.30 4.09
C VAL A 185 10.18 -11.19 4.08
N SER A 186 9.97 -12.50 4.21
CA SER A 186 10.94 -13.49 3.80
C SER A 186 10.63 -13.86 2.35
N VAL A 187 11.24 -13.16 1.39
CA VAL A 187 11.06 -13.50 -0.02
C VAL A 187 12.01 -14.65 -0.38
N GLN A 188 11.49 -15.75 -0.92
CA GLN A 188 12.28 -16.61 -1.79
C GLN A 188 12.36 -15.89 -3.15
N TYR A 189 13.34 -15.01 -3.33
CA TYR A 189 13.41 -14.14 -4.51
C TYR A 189 13.61 -14.96 -5.80
N SER A 190 12.94 -14.50 -6.86
CA SER A 190 13.48 -14.55 -8.22
C SER A 190 14.09 -13.17 -8.52
N ASN A 191 14.99 -13.09 -9.50
CA ASN A 191 15.81 -11.91 -9.83
C ASN A 191 15.03 -10.68 -10.33
N HIS A 192 13.70 -10.55 -10.13
CA HIS A 192 12.90 -9.48 -10.75
C HIS A 192 11.84 -8.84 -9.84
N THR A 193 12.05 -8.86 -8.52
CA THR A 193 11.13 -8.22 -7.58
C THR A 193 11.52 -6.78 -7.33
N TYR A 194 10.57 -5.87 -7.56
CA TYR A 194 10.71 -4.45 -7.26
C TYR A 194 9.86 -4.11 -6.04
N ILE A 195 10.46 -3.47 -5.03
CA ILE A 195 9.83 -3.19 -3.74
C ILE A 195 9.91 -1.70 -3.43
N ASN A 196 8.76 -1.06 -3.28
CA ASN A 196 8.64 0.27 -2.69
C ASN A 196 8.13 0.15 -1.25
N MET A 197 8.96 0.60 -0.31
CA MET A 197 8.62 0.66 1.11
C MET A 197 8.44 2.11 1.55
N MET A 198 7.36 2.41 2.28
CA MET A 198 7.15 3.72 2.89
C MET A 198 6.65 3.56 4.33
N ASN A 199 7.14 4.41 5.23
CA ASN A 199 6.67 4.53 6.60
C ASN A 199 6.94 5.95 7.15
N ASN A 200 6.80 6.15 8.46
CA ASN A 200 7.08 7.42 9.11
C ASN A 200 8.52 7.92 8.98
N PHE A 201 9.48 7.04 8.67
CA PHE A 201 10.89 7.36 8.51
C PHE A 201 11.28 7.70 7.06
N GLY A 202 10.34 7.60 6.11
CA GLY A 202 10.55 7.95 4.71
C GLY A 202 10.17 6.84 3.74
N ALA A 203 10.79 6.84 2.57
CA ALA A 203 10.58 5.86 1.52
C ALA A 203 11.92 5.24 1.08
N LYS A 204 11.90 3.96 0.72
CA LYS A 204 13.04 3.24 0.16
C LYS A 204 12.56 2.28 -0.93
N THR A 205 13.27 2.29 -2.04
CA THR A 205 13.11 1.33 -3.14
C THR A 205 14.20 0.26 -3.05
N PHE A 206 13.83 -0.98 -3.34
CA PHE A 206 14.73 -2.11 -3.52
C PHE A 206 14.44 -2.75 -4.88
N ASP A 207 15.50 -3.02 -5.64
CA ASP A 207 15.44 -3.77 -6.89
C ASP A 207 16.33 -4.99 -6.72
N SER A 208 15.83 -6.18 -7.05
CA SER A 208 16.63 -7.41 -6.99
C SER A 208 17.69 -7.51 -8.09
N ASN A 209 17.77 -6.54 -9.01
CA ASN A 209 18.76 -6.47 -10.09
C ASN A 209 20.00 -5.60 -9.79
N GLU A 210 20.08 -4.96 -8.61
CA GLU A 210 21.25 -4.21 -8.13
C GLU A 210 22.00 -4.95 -7.01
#